data_AF-A0A829Z8G6-F1
#
_entry.id   AF-A0A829Z8G6-F1
#
_cell.length_a   1.000
_cell.length_b   1.000
_cell.length_c   1.000
_cell.angle_alpha   90.00
_cell.angle_beta   90.00
_cell.angle_gamma   90.00
#
_symmetry.space_group_name_H-M   'P 1'
#
loop_
_entity.id
_entity.type
_entity.pdbx_description
1 polymer ?
#
loop_
_entity_poly.entity_id
_entity_poly.type
_entity_poly.pdbx_seq_one_letter_code
_entity_poly.pdbx_strand_id
1 'polypeptide(L)'
;MNNEDVLKEINLIIKRCKNAQQKFNEGTSQNTLLKNRINALCVSKSLIEKNKDKYLKKDYEEALLPIMSIINKCQKAQGKYAKDTGQYNRYIKMIKTMNISKELIEEELSKSRE
;
A
#
# COMPACT_ATOMS: atom_id res chain seq x y z
N MET A 1 -9.68 11.07 -6.03
CA MET A 1 -9.72 9.65 -6.44
C MET A 1 -10.74 9.01 -5.54
N ASN A 2 -11.78 8.39 -6.10
CA ASN A 2 -12.86 7.80 -5.29
C ASN A 2 -12.41 6.44 -4.69
N ASN A 3 -13.21 5.87 -3.78
CA ASN A 3 -12.86 4.60 -3.14
C ASN A 3 -12.71 3.45 -4.15
N GLU A 4 -13.52 3.41 -5.21
CA GLU A 4 -13.45 2.37 -6.25
C GLU A 4 -12.11 2.41 -7.00
N ASP A 5 -11.63 3.60 -7.36
CA ASP A 5 -10.34 3.81 -8.01
C ASP A 5 -9.18 3.37 -7.10
N VAL A 6 -9.26 3.70 -5.82
CA VAL A 6 -8.28 3.30 -4.80
C VAL A 6 -8.25 1.78 -4.68
N LEU A 7 -9.41 1.13 -4.54
CA LEU A 7 -9.52 -0.33 -4.46
C LEU A 7 -8.98 -1.01 -5.72
N LYS A 8 -9.29 -0.48 -6.90
CA LYS A 8 -8.77 -1.00 -8.17
C LYS A 8 -7.25 -0.92 -8.21
N GLU A 9 -6.67 0.20 -7.80
CA GLU A 9 -5.21 0.35 -7.77
C GLU A 9 -4.56 -0.57 -6.72
N ILE A 10 -5.12 -0.67 -5.51
CA ILE A 10 -4.64 -1.60 -4.48
C ILE A 10 -4.66 -3.04 -4.98
N ASN A 11 -5.76 -3.50 -5.58
CA ASN A 11 -5.86 -4.86 -6.10
C ASN A 11 -4.82 -5.13 -7.21
N LEU A 12 -4.55 -4.16 -8.08
CA LEU A 12 -3.50 -4.27 -9.09
C LEU A 12 -2.10 -4.36 -8.46
N ILE A 13 -1.82 -3.58 -7.42
CA ILE A 13 -0.54 -3.62 -6.71
C ILE A 13 -0.39 -4.97 -5.98
N ILE A 14 -1.42 -5.44 -5.27
CA ILE A 14 -1.41 -6.75 -4.60
C ILE A 14 -1.12 -7.86 -5.62
N LYS A 15 -1.79 -7.86 -6.78
CA LYS A 15 -1.54 -8.84 -7.84
C LYS A 15 -0.09 -8.81 -8.31
N ARG A 16 0.48 -7.62 -8.53
CA ARG A 16 1.89 -7.46 -8.92
C ARG A 16 2.85 -7.95 -7.83
N CYS A 17 2.58 -7.64 -6.56
CA CYS A 17 3.38 -8.10 -5.45
C CYS A 17 3.34 -9.62 -5.29
N LYS A 18 2.16 -10.26 -5.42
CA LYS A 18 2.00 -11.72 -5.39
C LYS A 18 2.80 -12.39 -6.52
N ASN A 19 2.65 -11.89 -7.75
CA ASN A 19 3.38 -12.42 -8.90
C ASN A 19 4.91 -12.26 -8.75
N ALA A 20 5.36 -11.16 -8.13
CA ALA A 20 6.78 -10.96 -7.83
C ALA A 20 7.27 -11.87 -6.70
N GLN A 21 6.44 -12.11 -5.67
CA GLN A 21 6.80 -12.91 -4.50
C GLN A 21 7.06 -14.37 -4.90
N GLN A 22 6.27 -14.91 -5.83
CA GLN A 22 6.43 -16.27 -6.36
C GLN A 22 7.78 -16.52 -7.04
N LYS A 23 8.54 -15.47 -7.39
CA LYS A 23 9.87 -15.58 -8.00
C LYS A 23 10.98 -15.75 -6.97
N PHE A 24 10.68 -15.63 -5.68
CA PHE A 24 11.65 -15.70 -4.60
C PHE A 24 11.30 -16.84 -3.65
N ASN A 25 12.32 -17.62 -3.26
CA ASN A 25 12.15 -18.69 -2.29
C ASN A 25 11.62 -18.14 -0.95
N GLU A 26 10.81 -18.94 -0.28
CA GLU A 26 10.35 -18.64 1.07
C GLU A 26 11.54 -18.45 2.02
N GLY A 27 11.41 -17.53 2.99
CA GLY A 27 12.48 -17.16 3.91
C GLY A 27 13.48 -16.14 3.38
N THR A 28 13.49 -15.83 2.08
CA THR A 28 14.34 -14.76 1.54
C THR A 28 13.85 -13.37 1.95
N SER A 29 14.76 -12.40 2.06
CA SER A 29 14.41 -11.02 2.40
C SER A 29 13.46 -10.38 1.38
N GLN A 30 13.60 -10.72 0.09
CA GLN A 30 12.70 -10.25 -0.97
C GLN A 30 11.30 -10.85 -0.85
N ASN A 31 11.18 -12.15 -0.55
CA ASN A 31 9.89 -12.80 -0.31
C ASN A 31 9.20 -12.16 0.91
N THR A 32 9.90 -12.02 2.03
CA THR A 32 9.39 -11.39 3.26
C THR A 32 8.98 -9.95 3.03
N LEU A 33 9.78 -9.16 2.32
CA LEU A 33 9.44 -7.77 1.97
C LEU A 33 8.12 -7.69 1.19
N LEU A 34 7.93 -8.59 0.21
CA LEU A 34 6.70 -8.62 -0.60
C LEU A 34 5.50 -9.11 0.22
N LYS A 35 5.69 -10.08 1.13
CA LYS A 35 4.67 -10.51 2.10
C LYS A 35 4.19 -9.34 2.96
N ASN A 36 5.11 -8.58 3.54
CA ASN A 36 4.78 -7.44 4.39
C ASN A 36 4.02 -6.34 3.63
N ARG A 37 4.40 -6.08 2.37
CA ARG A 37 3.68 -5.15 1.50
C ARG A 37 2.29 -5.64 1.15
N ILE A 38 2.13 -6.92 0.83
CA ILE A 38 0.81 -7.51 0.53
C ILE A 38 -0.09 -7.37 1.75
N ASN A 39 0.40 -7.69 2.96
CA ASN A 39 -0.36 -7.56 4.19
C ASN A 39 -0.80 -6.11 4.42
N ALA A 40 0.11 -5.14 4.32
CA ALA A 40 -0.22 -3.73 4.48
C ALA A 40 -1.27 -3.22 3.48
N LEU A 41 -1.20 -3.68 2.22
CA LEU A 41 -2.19 -3.37 1.19
C LEU A 41 -3.55 -4.01 1.48
N CYS A 42 -3.59 -5.22 2.04
CA CYS A 42 -4.83 -5.88 2.46
C CYS A 42 -5.50 -5.16 3.65
N VAL A 43 -4.70 -4.70 4.63
CA VAL A 43 -5.18 -3.85 5.74
C VAL A 43 -5.77 -2.54 5.20
N SER A 44 -5.04 -1.88 4.30
CA SER A 44 -5.53 -0.65 3.66
C SER A 44 -6.83 -0.87 2.90
N LYS A 45 -6.93 -1.99 2.17
CA LYS A 45 -8.13 -2.40 1.43
C LYS A 45 -9.33 -2.57 2.37
N SER A 46 -9.16 -3.23 3.51
CA SER A 46 -10.27 -3.51 4.42
C SER A 46 -10.84 -2.24 5.05
N LEU A 47 -10.01 -1.23 5.32
CA LEU A 47 -10.45 0.08 5.79
C LEU A 47 -11.33 0.79 4.76
N ILE A 48 -10.97 0.73 3.48
CA ILE A 48 -11.74 1.34 2.38
C ILE A 48 -13.07 0.59 2.17
N GLU A 49 -13.05 -0.74 2.30
CA GLU A 49 -14.24 -1.60 2.23
C GLU A 49 -15.10 -1.53 3.51
N LYS A 50 -14.69 -0.74 4.52
CA LYS A 50 -15.34 -0.62 5.83
C LYS A 50 -15.50 -1.96 6.56
N ASN A 51 -14.56 -2.89 6.34
CA ASN A 51 -14.53 -4.23 6.93
C ASN A 51 -13.37 -4.33 7.93
N LYS A 52 -13.47 -3.57 9.01
CA LYS A 52 -12.35 -3.32 9.95
C LYS A 52 -12.12 -4.47 10.93
N ASP A 53 -13.17 -5.24 11.23
CA ASP A 53 -13.16 -6.31 12.24
C ASP A 53 -12.21 -7.49 11.91
N LYS A 54 -11.55 -7.45 10.74
CA LYS A 54 -10.58 -8.45 10.30
C LYS A 54 -9.18 -8.26 10.88
N TYR A 55 -8.85 -7.09 11.42
CA TYR A 55 -7.49 -6.74 11.80
C TYR A 55 -7.44 -6.16 13.22
N LEU A 56 -6.36 -6.47 13.92
CA LEU A 56 -6.06 -5.93 15.25
C LEU A 56 -5.27 -4.63 15.12
N LYS A 57 -5.23 -3.84 16.21
CA LYS A 57 -4.41 -2.60 16.30
C LYS A 57 -2.98 -2.79 15.79
N LYS A 58 -2.33 -3.89 16.18
CA LYS A 58 -0.96 -4.24 15.78
C LYS A 58 -0.82 -4.40 14.26
N ASP A 59 -1.82 -4.93 13.57
CA ASP A 59 -1.78 -5.08 12.11
C ASP A 59 -1.76 -3.71 11.41
N TYR A 60 -2.47 -2.72 11.95
CA TYR A 60 -2.45 -1.35 11.46
C TYR A 60 -1.09 -0.68 11.70
N GLU A 61 -0.48 -0.89 12.88
CA GLU A 61 0.87 -0.39 13.21
C GLU A 61 1.92 -0.99 12.26
N GLU A 62 1.87 -2.31 12.05
CA GLU A 62 2.78 -3.02 11.15
C GLU A 62 2.58 -2.63 9.67
N ALA A 63 1.35 -2.31 9.27
CA ALA A 63 1.03 -1.90 7.90
C ALA A 63 1.59 -0.52 7.54
N LEU A 64 1.75 0.38 8.52
CA LEU A 64 2.17 1.77 8.28
C LEU A 64 3.57 1.84 7.65
N LEU A 65 4.51 1.03 8.14
CA LEU A 65 5.90 1.03 7.68
C LEU A 65 6.04 0.64 6.19
N PRO A 66 5.45 -0.46 5.70
CA PRO A 66 5.41 -0.78 4.27
C PRO A 66 4.75 0.30 3.42
N ILE A 67 3.65 0.92 3.86
CA ILE A 67 2.94 1.96 3.10
C ILE A 67 3.84 3.19 2.92
N MET A 68 4.46 3.68 3.99
CA MET A 68 5.42 4.79 3.93
C MET A 68 6.61 4.46 3.03
N SER A 69 7.13 3.23 3.09
CA SER A 69 8.21 2.78 2.20
C SER A 69 7.81 2.79 0.72
N ILE A 70 6.57 2.39 0.41
CA ILE A 70 6.05 2.42 -0.96
C ILE A 70 5.94 3.88 -1.44
N ILE A 71 5.40 4.79 -0.63
CA ILE A 71 5.31 6.22 -0.96
C ILE A 71 6.68 6.78 -1.32
N ASN A 72 7.66 6.62 -0.42
CA ASN A 72 9.02 7.15 -0.61
C ASN A 72 9.69 6.59 -1.86
N LYS A 73 9.52 5.28 -2.13
CA LYS A 73 10.07 4.64 -3.33
C LYS A 73 9.37 5.11 -4.61
N CYS A 74 8.06 5.31 -4.57
CA CYS A 74 7.30 5.83 -5.71
C CYS A 74 7.68 7.29 -6.01
N GLN A 75 7.83 8.14 -5.00
CA GLN A 75 8.27 9.53 -5.17
C GLN A 75 9.68 9.60 -5.79
N LYS A 76 10.62 8.82 -5.25
CA LYS A 76 11.98 8.73 -5.81
C LYS A 76 11.99 8.24 -7.25
N ALA A 77 11.15 7.27 -7.59
CA ALA A 77 11.05 6.76 -8.96
C ALA A 77 10.37 7.77 -9.89
N GLN A 78 9.31 8.44 -9.42
CA GLN A 78 8.60 9.48 -10.16
C GLN A 78 9.53 10.62 -10.57
N GLY A 79 10.41 11.07 -9.66
CA GLY A 79 11.37 12.15 -9.92
C GLY A 79 12.38 11.87 -11.05
N LYS A 80 12.44 10.63 -11.56
CA LYS A 80 13.28 10.26 -12.71
C LYS A 80 12.61 10.56 -14.06
N TYR A 81 11.33 10.91 -14.07
CA TYR A 81 10.56 11.13 -15.28
C TYR A 81 10.11 12.58 -15.37
N ALA A 82 10.10 13.13 -16.59
CA ALA A 82 9.52 14.44 -16.85
C ALA A 82 8.03 14.46 -16.46
N LYS A 83 7.55 15.63 -16.03
CA LYS A 83 6.13 15.85 -15.71
C LYS A 83 5.26 15.50 -16.93
N ASP A 84 4.03 15.07 -16.64
CA ASP A 84 3.00 14.72 -17.62
C ASP A 84 3.31 13.53 -18.55
N THR A 85 4.48 12.90 -18.41
CA THR A 85 4.75 11.61 -19.04
C THR A 85 3.85 10.53 -18.46
N GLY A 86 3.55 9.49 -19.26
CA GLY A 86 2.75 8.35 -18.80
C GLY A 86 3.32 7.68 -17.53
N GLN A 87 4.66 7.63 -17.40
CA GLN A 87 5.30 7.07 -16.21
C GLN A 87 5.18 7.98 -14.99
N TYR A 88 5.39 9.28 -15.16
CA TYR A 88 5.16 10.25 -14.09
C TYR A 88 3.71 10.15 -13.57
N ASN A 89 2.73 10.13 -14.48
CA ASN A 89 1.31 10.04 -14.16
C ASN A 89 0.92 8.71 -13.49
N ARG A 90 1.54 7.60 -13.88
CA ARG A 90 1.38 6.32 -13.20
C ARG A 90 1.81 6.39 -11.73
N TYR A 91 2.96 7.02 -11.46
CA TYR A 91 3.40 7.20 -10.08
C TYR A 91 2.51 8.18 -9.29
N ILE A 92 1.93 9.21 -9.92
CA ILE A 92 0.93 10.07 -9.25
C ILE A 92 -0.19 9.20 -8.68
N LYS A 93 -0.74 8.29 -9.49
CA LYS A 93 -1.86 7.43 -9.07
C LYS A 93 -1.46 6.52 -7.91
N MET A 94 -0.29 5.90 -7.97
CA MET A 94 0.23 5.05 -6.91
C MET A 94 0.45 5.84 -5.61
N ILE A 95 1.08 7.01 -5.68
CA ILE A 95 1.35 7.86 -4.51
C ILE A 95 0.04 8.31 -3.87
N LYS A 96 -0.92 8.79 -4.66
CA LYS A 96 -2.26 9.18 -4.15
C LYS A 96 -2.96 8.02 -3.44
N THR A 97 -2.89 6.82 -4.02
CA THR A 97 -3.50 5.60 -3.43
C THR A 97 -2.88 5.29 -2.07
N MET A 98 -1.55 5.34 -1.98
CA MET A 98 -0.84 5.03 -0.73
C MET A 98 -1.01 6.12 0.33
N ASN A 99 -1.13 7.39 -0.05
CA ASN A 99 -1.43 8.47 0.90
C ASN A 99 -2.82 8.29 1.52
N ILE A 100 -3.85 7.99 0.71
CA ILE A 100 -5.20 7.67 1.24
C ILE A 100 -5.13 6.46 2.18
N SER A 101 -4.38 5.43 1.81
CA SER A 101 -4.18 4.25 2.67
C SER A 101 -3.50 4.60 4.00
N LYS A 102 -2.49 5.48 3.97
CA LYS A 102 -1.76 5.97 5.15
C LYS A 102 -2.70 6.75 6.07
N GLU A 103 -3.44 7.71 5.53
CA GLU A 103 -4.41 8.53 6.27
C GLU A 103 -5.44 7.65 6.99
N LEU A 104 -6.04 6.68 6.28
CA LEU A 104 -7.01 5.75 6.87
C LEU A 104 -6.42 4.89 8.00
N ILE A 105 -5.19 4.41 7.84
CA ILE A 105 -4.49 3.64 8.89
C ILE A 105 -4.23 4.53 10.11
N GLU A 106 -3.77 5.77 9.89
CA GLU A 106 -3.50 6.72 10.97
C GLU A 106 -4.78 7.12 11.72
N GLU A 107 -5.89 7.34 11.00
CA GLU A 107 -7.22 7.58 11.58
C GLU A 107 -7.75 6.40 12.40
N GLU A 108 -7.48 5.16 11.96
CA GLU A 108 -7.90 3.98 12.73
C GLU A 108 -7.07 3.83 14.02
N LEU A 109 -5.77 4.09 13.92
CA LEU A 109 -4.87 4.06 15.07
C LEU A 109 -5.16 5.16 16.08
N SER A 110 -5.66 6.33 15.65
CA SER A 110 -6.04 7.41 16.57
C SER A 110 -7.34 7.10 17.32
N LYS A 111 -8.34 6.50 16.66
CA LYS A 111 -9.60 6.07 17.30
C LYS A 111 -9.38 5.01 18.38
N SER A 112 -8.35 4.18 18.22
CA SER A 112 -7.99 3.13 19.19
C SER A 112 -7.13 3.64 20.36
N ARG A 113 -7.02 4.95 20.56
CA ARG A 113 -6.31 5.60 21.68
C ARG A 113 -7.26 6.28 22.68
N GLU A 114 -8.55 6.32 22.36
CA GLU A 114 -9.64 6.77 23.24
C GLU A 114 -10.33 5.56 23.88
#